data_AF-A0A7J6E3T2-F1
#
_entry.id   AF-A0A7J6E3T2-F1
#
_cell.length_a   1.000
_cell.length_b   1.000
_cell.length_c   1.000
_cell.angle_alpha   90.00
_cell.angle_beta   90.00
_cell.angle_gamma   90.00
#
_symmetry.space_group_name_H-M   'P 1'
#
loop_
_entity.id
_entity.type
_entity.pdbx_description
1 polymer ?
#
loop_
_entity_poly.entity_id
_entity_poly.type
_entity_poly.pdbx_seq_one_letter_code
_entity_poly.pdbx_strand_id
1 'polypeptide(L)'
;MVKPSAETPHHVLRNSILDQMVPRHIHVPTIYVFKPPIMSTLSLDDQFFDSNILKDALSKVLVPFYPVAGRLITSKNGRIDIDCNGEGVLFIEAETSFVLDDFGDFVPSPKLRSLLVPSVDYSNGLSSYPLLLVQYQKPNVLSKPNY
;
A
#
# COMPACT_ATOMS: atom_id res chain seq x y z
N MET A 1 5.32 -8.99 -2.83
CA MET A 1 4.12 -8.70 -3.64
C MET A 1 2.95 -9.50 -3.07
N VAL A 2 1.77 -8.91 -3.02
CA VAL A 2 0.51 -9.60 -2.68
C VAL A 2 -0.34 -9.67 -3.95
N LYS A 3 -0.72 -10.88 -4.37
CA LYS A 3 -1.51 -11.13 -5.58
C LYS A 3 -2.97 -11.45 -5.21
N PRO A 4 -3.93 -11.37 -6.15
CA PRO A 4 -5.28 -11.88 -5.92
C PRO A 4 -5.27 -13.34 -5.45
N SER A 5 -6.16 -13.69 -4.52
CA SER A 5 -6.21 -15.04 -3.94
C SER A 5 -6.88 -16.09 -4.84
N ALA A 6 -7.51 -15.64 -5.93
CA ALA A 6 -8.18 -16.46 -6.92
C ALA A 6 -7.94 -15.90 -8.33
N GLU A 7 -8.30 -16.66 -9.35
CA GLU A 7 -8.21 -16.21 -10.73
C GLU A 7 -9.07 -14.96 -10.97
N THR A 8 -8.53 -14.00 -11.71
CA THR A 8 -9.17 -12.73 -12.04
C THR A 8 -9.19 -12.51 -13.54
N PRO A 9 -10.15 -11.76 -14.11
CA PRO A 9 -10.22 -11.56 -15.55
C PRO A 9 -8.98 -10.86 -16.13
N HIS A 10 -8.27 -11.53 -17.04
CA HIS A 10 -7.13 -10.95 -17.76
C HIS A 10 -7.60 -10.16 -18.99
N HIS A 11 -7.50 -8.83 -18.94
CA HIS A 11 -7.86 -7.94 -20.03
C HIS A 11 -7.30 -6.53 -19.82
N VAL A 12 -7.46 -5.69 -20.84
CA VAL A 12 -7.20 -4.24 -20.70
C VAL A 12 -8.48 -3.54 -20.28
N LEU A 13 -8.47 -2.92 -19.10
CA LEU A 13 -9.53 -2.05 -18.63
C LEU A 13 -9.27 -0.63 -19.14
N ARG A 14 -10.18 -0.15 -20.01
CA ARG A 14 -10.06 1.15 -20.65
C ARG A 14 -10.51 2.26 -19.71
N ASN A 15 -9.63 3.23 -19.49
CA ASN A 15 -9.92 4.39 -18.64
C ASN A 15 -10.88 5.36 -19.35
N SER A 16 -11.80 5.94 -18.59
CA SER A 16 -12.73 6.97 -19.06
C SER A 16 -11.98 8.28 -19.37
N ILE A 17 -12.66 9.26 -19.96
CA ILE A 17 -12.03 10.56 -20.22
C ILE A 17 -11.65 11.26 -18.91
N LEU A 18 -12.45 11.09 -17.85
CA LEU A 18 -12.16 11.67 -16.53
C LEU A 18 -10.89 11.08 -15.92
N ASP A 19 -10.70 9.77 -16.07
CA ASP A 19 -9.50 9.09 -15.56
C ASP A 19 -8.22 9.55 -16.27
N GLN A 20 -8.31 10.02 -17.52
CA GLN A 20 -7.16 10.55 -18.28
C GLN A 20 -6.74 11.97 -17.83
N MET A 21 -7.56 12.67 -17.05
CA MET A 21 -7.23 14.02 -16.56
C MET A 21 -6.29 14.01 -15.35
N VAL A 22 -6.13 12.85 -14.70
CA VAL A 22 -5.22 12.70 -13.57
C VAL A 22 -3.77 12.74 -14.07
N PRO A 23 -2.85 13.45 -13.38
CA PRO A 23 -1.45 13.46 -13.74
C PRO A 23 -0.86 12.06 -13.88
N ARG A 24 0.03 11.89 -14.86
CA ARG A 24 0.79 10.66 -15.04
C ARG A 24 1.80 10.50 -13.91
N HIS A 25 2.17 9.26 -13.60
CA HIS A 25 3.25 8.95 -12.65
C HIS A 25 3.01 9.52 -11.23
N ILE A 26 1.78 9.42 -10.74
CA ILE A 26 1.44 9.86 -9.39
C ILE A 26 0.79 8.74 -8.59
N HIS A 27 1.24 8.60 -7.34
CA HIS A 27 0.49 7.92 -6.28
C HIS A 27 0.04 8.99 -5.29
N VAL A 28 -1.19 8.90 -4.81
CA VAL A 28 -1.71 9.78 -3.76
C VAL A 28 -1.41 9.12 -2.41
N PRO A 29 -0.49 9.67 -1.61
CA PRO A 29 -0.14 9.08 -0.32
C PRO A 29 -1.23 9.36 0.71
N THR A 30 -1.68 8.30 1.39
CA THR A 30 -2.61 8.38 2.53
C THR A 30 -2.01 7.62 3.70
N ILE A 31 -2.04 8.23 4.88
CA ILE A 31 -1.47 7.66 6.10
C ILE A 31 -2.61 7.36 7.07
N TYR A 32 -2.67 6.12 7.55
CA TYR A 32 -3.62 5.69 8.56
C TYR A 32 -2.89 5.35 9.85
N VAL A 33 -3.43 5.84 10.95
CA VAL A 33 -2.83 5.72 12.27
C VAL A 33 -3.80 5.03 13.20
N PHE A 34 -3.35 3.96 13.85
CA PHE A 34 -4.17 3.15 14.73
C PHE A 34 -3.54 3.09 16.12
N LYS A 35 -4.33 3.36 17.15
CA LYS A 35 -3.92 3.21 18.55
C LYS A 35 -4.23 1.78 19.03
N PRO A 36 -3.35 1.16 19.83
CA PRO A 36 -3.65 -0.14 20.42
C PRO A 36 -4.90 -0.07 21.31
N PRO A 37 -5.63 -1.19 21.51
CA PRO A 37 -6.82 -1.23 22.33
C PRO A 37 -6.45 -0.98 23.81
N ILE A 38 -7.28 -0.24 24.54
CA ILE A 38 -7.02 0.16 25.93
C ILE A 38 -7.15 -1.01 26.92
N MET A 39 -7.71 -2.15 26.51
CA MET A 39 -8.02 -3.26 27.43
C MET A 39 -6.79 -4.15 27.69
N SER A 40 -6.03 -3.77 28.71
CA SER A 40 -5.07 -4.60 29.43
C SER A 40 -5.78 -5.81 30.05
N THR A 41 -5.57 -7.02 29.54
CA THR A 41 -5.67 -8.31 30.28
C THR A 41 -5.47 -9.55 29.41
N LEU A 42 -5.42 -9.43 28.09
CA LEU A 42 -5.09 -10.57 27.23
C LEU A 42 -3.75 -10.33 26.56
N SER A 43 -2.87 -11.33 26.65
CA SER A 43 -1.63 -11.49 25.92
C SER A 43 -1.90 -11.52 24.40
N LEU A 44 -2.31 -10.38 23.85
CA LEU A 44 -2.63 -10.12 22.44
C LEU A 44 -1.59 -9.18 21.79
N ASP A 45 -0.48 -8.91 22.49
CA ASP A 45 0.62 -8.05 22.00
C ASP A 45 1.13 -8.49 20.62
N ASP A 46 0.97 -9.78 20.27
CA ASP A 46 1.39 -10.33 18.97
C ASP A 46 0.30 -10.31 17.87
N GLN A 47 -0.97 -9.97 18.17
CA GLN A 47 -2.09 -10.10 17.21
C GLN A 47 -2.77 -8.79 16.81
N PHE A 48 -2.46 -7.63 17.41
CA PHE A 48 -3.15 -6.38 17.09
C PHE A 48 -3.07 -6.01 15.61
N PHE A 49 -1.93 -6.28 14.97
CA PHE A 49 -1.74 -6.19 13.52
C PHE A 49 -0.76 -7.27 13.03
N ASP A 50 -1.28 -8.47 12.77
CA ASP A 50 -0.51 -9.53 12.10
C ASP A 50 -0.43 -9.23 10.59
N SER A 51 0.79 -9.07 10.08
CA SER A 51 1.02 -8.78 8.67
C SER A 51 0.56 -9.90 7.74
N ASN A 52 0.53 -11.15 8.22
CA ASN A 52 0.02 -12.28 7.44
C ASN A 52 -1.49 -12.20 7.26
N ILE A 53 -2.23 -11.84 8.32
CA ILE A 53 -3.68 -11.60 8.25
C ILE A 53 -3.96 -10.44 7.29
N LEU A 54 -3.19 -9.35 7.36
CA LEU A 54 -3.33 -8.22 6.44
C LEU A 54 -3.05 -8.61 4.97
N LYS A 55 -1.98 -9.37 4.72
CA LYS A 55 -1.64 -9.85 3.36
C LYS A 55 -2.71 -10.79 2.81
N ASP A 56 -3.25 -11.70 3.63
CA ASP A 56 -4.33 -12.61 3.25
C ASP A 56 -5.63 -11.85 2.94
N ALA A 57 -6.02 -10.92 3.82
CA ALA A 57 -7.18 -10.07 3.59
C ALA A 57 -7.02 -9.23 2.31
N LEU A 58 -5.84 -8.63 2.10
CA LEU A 58 -5.53 -7.88 0.88
C LEU A 58 -5.63 -8.78 -0.36
N SER A 59 -5.07 -10.00 -0.31
CA SER A 59 -5.14 -10.96 -1.40
C SER A 59 -6.59 -11.30 -1.79
N LYS A 60 -7.47 -11.46 -0.79
CA LYS A 60 -8.91 -11.71 -0.99
C LYS A 60 -9.64 -10.52 -1.59
N VAL A 61 -9.35 -9.29 -1.13
CA VAL A 61 -9.95 -8.05 -1.66
C VAL A 61 -9.51 -7.78 -3.10
N LEU A 62 -8.30 -8.17 -3.47
CA LEU A 62 -7.81 -8.04 -4.85
C LEU A 62 -8.56 -8.92 -5.86
N VAL A 63 -9.41 -9.86 -5.44
CA VAL A 63 -10.27 -10.62 -6.37
C VAL A 63 -11.38 -9.73 -6.94
N PRO A 64 -12.29 -9.13 -6.14
CA PRO A 64 -13.29 -8.21 -6.67
C PRO A 64 -12.69 -6.87 -7.15
N PHE A 65 -11.55 -6.45 -6.62
CA PHE A 65 -10.84 -5.23 -7.03
C PHE A 65 -9.60 -5.51 -7.90
N TYR A 66 -9.69 -6.53 -8.75
CA TYR A 66 -8.58 -7.00 -9.57
C TYR A 66 -7.85 -5.96 -10.43
N PRO A 67 -8.46 -4.85 -10.92
CA PRO A 67 -7.69 -3.87 -11.68
C PRO A 67 -6.55 -3.26 -10.86
N VAL A 68 -6.69 -3.16 -9.53
CA VAL A 68 -5.66 -2.63 -8.62
C VAL A 68 -4.39 -3.48 -8.62
N ALA A 69 -4.51 -4.79 -8.88
CA ALA A 69 -3.37 -5.70 -9.00
C ALA A 69 -2.69 -5.66 -10.39
N GLY A 70 -3.19 -4.82 -11.31
CA GLY A 70 -2.65 -4.68 -12.67
C GLY A 70 -1.47 -3.72 -12.78
N ARG A 71 -1.25 -3.23 -14.01
CA ARG A 71 -0.23 -2.25 -14.36
C ARG A 71 -0.78 -1.19 -15.30
N LEU A 72 -0.24 0.04 -15.23
CA LEU A 72 -0.56 1.04 -16.23
C LEU A 72 0.16 0.70 -17.54
N ILE A 73 -0.55 0.84 -18.66
CA ILE A 73 -0.01 0.69 -20.01
C ILE A 73 -0.39 1.88 -20.86
N THR A 74 0.40 2.13 -21.91
CA THR A 74 0.04 3.12 -22.94
C THR A 74 -0.53 2.38 -24.15
N SER A 75 -1.80 2.66 -24.47
CA SER A 75 -2.47 2.20 -25.67
C SER A 75 -1.89 2.85 -26.92
N LYS A 76 -2.13 2.25 -28.10
CA LYS A 76 -1.59 2.71 -29.41
C LYS A 76 -1.90 4.18 -29.76
N ASN A 77 -2.94 4.77 -29.16
CA ASN A 77 -3.34 6.16 -29.33
C ASN A 77 -2.80 7.10 -28.23
N GLY A 78 -1.84 6.65 -27.43
CA GLY A 78 -1.24 7.43 -26.34
C GLY A 78 -2.09 7.51 -25.07
N ARG A 79 -3.24 6.82 -25.01
CA ARG A 79 -4.08 6.76 -23.81
C ARG A 79 -3.48 5.85 -22.76
N ILE A 80 -3.71 6.17 -21.49
CA ILE A 80 -3.32 5.29 -20.38
C ILE A 80 -4.50 4.40 -20.02
N ASP A 81 -4.29 3.10 -20.06
CA ASP A 81 -5.26 2.08 -19.65
C ASP A 81 -4.62 1.16 -18.61
N ILE A 82 -5.42 0.29 -17.99
CA ILE A 82 -4.93 -0.67 -17.00
C ILE A 82 -4.85 -2.04 -17.66
N ASP A 83 -3.67 -2.65 -17.66
CA ASP A 83 -3.49 -4.07 -17.94
C ASP A 83 -3.83 -4.86 -16.66
N CYS A 84 -4.99 -5.50 -16.64
CA CYS A 84 -5.46 -6.32 -15.53
C CYS A 84 -4.75 -7.68 -15.56
N ASN A 85 -3.44 -7.68 -15.29
CA ASN A 85 -2.57 -8.85 -15.40
C ASN A 85 -2.35 -9.63 -14.09
N GLY A 86 -2.94 -9.16 -12.99
CA GLY A 86 -2.88 -9.84 -11.69
C GLY A 86 -1.47 -9.92 -11.08
N GLU A 87 -0.51 -9.09 -11.51
CA GLU A 87 0.85 -9.08 -10.95
C GLU A 87 0.90 -8.77 -9.45
N GLY A 88 -0.13 -8.10 -8.95
CA GLY A 88 -0.32 -7.81 -7.53
C GLY A 88 0.13 -6.42 -7.14
N VAL A 89 0.10 -6.19 -5.83
CA VAL A 89 0.43 -4.92 -5.19
C VAL A 89 1.67 -5.06 -4.31
N LEU A 90 2.38 -3.95 -4.07
CA LEU A 90 3.50 -3.96 -3.14
C LEU A 90 2.99 -3.86 -1.71
N PHE A 91 3.45 -4.77 -0.85
CA PHE A 91 3.24 -4.71 0.58
C PHE A 91 4.60 -4.76 1.26
N ILE A 92 4.94 -3.69 1.97
CA ILE A 92 6.17 -3.55 2.75
C ILE A 92 5.81 -3.66 4.22
N GLU A 93 6.52 -4.53 4.92
CA GLU A 93 6.51 -4.57 6.37
C GLU A 93 7.79 -3.88 6.86
N ALA A 94 7.65 -2.88 7.71
CA ALA A 94 8.75 -2.10 8.25
C ALA A 94 8.64 -2.05 9.78
N GLU A 95 9.79 -1.92 10.44
CA GLU A 95 9.85 -1.72 11.88
C GLU A 95 10.18 -0.25 12.16
N THR A 96 9.56 0.30 13.20
CA THR A 96 9.81 1.67 13.64
C THR A 96 10.12 1.70 15.13
N SER A 97 11.15 2.47 15.49
CA SER A 97 11.43 2.85 16.88
C SER A 97 10.63 4.08 17.32
N PHE A 98 9.92 4.73 16.39
CA PHE A 98 9.11 5.90 16.70
C PHE A 98 7.78 5.47 17.32
N VAL A 99 7.42 6.10 18.44
CA VAL A 99 6.09 6.00 19.03
C VAL A 99 5.17 7.02 18.40
N LEU A 100 3.85 6.83 18.55
CA LEU A 100 2.86 7.67 17.91
C LEU A 100 3.02 9.16 18.23
N ASP A 101 3.43 9.46 19.46
CA ASP A 101 3.65 10.82 19.94
C ASP A 101 4.85 11.51 19.26
N ASP A 102 5.80 10.75 18.70
CA ASP A 102 6.94 11.30 17.95
C ASP A 102 6.53 11.94 16.62
N PHE A 103 5.33 11.61 16.13
CA PHE A 103 4.77 12.17 14.90
C PHE A 103 3.93 13.43 15.11
N GLY A 104 3.76 13.87 16.37
CA GLY A 104 3.09 15.12 16.72
C GLY A 104 1.64 15.20 16.23
N ASP A 105 1.33 16.24 15.47
CA ASP A 105 0.00 16.54 14.93
C ASP A 105 -0.28 15.92 13.54
N PHE A 106 0.63 15.06 13.04
CA PHE A 106 0.55 14.44 11.72
C PHE A 106 0.49 15.43 10.54
N VAL A 107 1.00 16.66 10.73
CA VAL A 107 1.15 17.60 9.62
C VAL A 107 2.02 16.96 8.53
N PRO A 108 1.55 16.89 7.27
CA PRO A 108 2.31 16.29 6.18
C PRO A 108 3.69 16.95 6.02
N SER A 109 4.74 16.19 6.32
CA SER A 109 6.13 16.66 6.22
C SER A 109 6.98 15.72 5.37
N PRO A 110 8.10 16.20 4.78
CA PRO A 110 9.02 15.33 4.04
C PRO A 110 9.52 14.15 4.88
N LYS A 111 9.79 14.37 6.17
CA LYS A 111 10.19 13.33 7.13
C LYS A 111 9.11 12.26 7.30
N LEU A 112 7.84 12.68 7.49
CA LEU A 112 6.73 11.75 7.64
C LEU A 112 6.52 10.93 6.36
N ARG A 113 6.62 11.59 5.19
CA ARG A 113 6.52 10.92 3.89
C ARG A 113 7.64 9.90 3.69
N SER A 114 8.91 10.27 3.93
CA SER A 114 10.04 9.36 3.75
C SER A 114 10.00 8.15 4.68
N LEU A 115 9.38 8.29 5.85
CA LEU A 115 9.25 7.21 6.81
C LEU A 115 8.04 6.33 6.51
N LEU A 116 6.87 6.91 6.24
CA LEU A 116 5.58 6.21 6.22
C LEU A 116 5.09 5.82 4.82
N VAL A 117 5.65 6.39 3.75
CA VAL A 117 5.18 6.19 2.38
C VAL A 117 6.27 5.50 1.54
N PRO A 118 5.96 4.38 0.87
CA PRO A 118 6.88 3.75 -0.08
C PRO A 118 7.36 4.71 -1.17
N SER A 119 8.66 4.75 -1.41
CA SER A 119 9.22 5.43 -2.58
C SER A 119 8.91 4.65 -3.86
N VAL A 120 8.54 5.36 -4.92
CA VAL A 120 8.31 4.78 -6.25
C VAL A 120 9.26 5.41 -7.25
N ASP A 121 9.97 4.57 -7.99
CA ASP A 121 10.74 4.99 -9.15
C ASP A 121 9.87 4.96 -10.41
N TYR A 122 9.59 6.14 -10.95
CA TYR A 122 8.77 6.31 -12.15
C TYR A 122 9.59 6.36 -13.45
N SER A 123 10.94 6.30 -13.40
CA SER A 123 11.76 6.44 -14.61
C SER A 123 11.70 5.23 -15.54
N ASN A 124 11.27 4.07 -15.02
CA ASN A 124 11.29 2.80 -15.75
C ASN A 124 10.00 2.52 -16.56
N GLY A 125 9.11 3.51 -16.67
CA GLY A 125 7.88 3.43 -17.45
C GLY A 125 6.65 3.01 -16.64
N LEU A 126 5.46 3.16 -17.24
CA LEU A 126 4.17 2.98 -16.55
C LEU A 126 3.93 1.56 -16.01
N SER A 127 4.48 0.55 -16.68
CA SER A 127 4.23 -0.85 -16.33
C SER A 127 5.22 -1.40 -15.29
N SER A 128 6.24 -0.62 -14.90
CA SER A 128 7.29 -1.09 -13.99
C SER A 128 6.89 -1.03 -12.51
N TYR A 129 5.86 -0.25 -12.16
CA TYR A 129 5.43 -0.05 -10.79
C TYR A 129 3.97 -0.49 -10.57
N PRO A 130 3.64 -1.04 -9.38
CA PRO A 130 2.28 -1.43 -9.04
C PRO A 130 1.38 -0.21 -8.86
N LEU A 131 0.07 -0.37 -9.05
CA LEU A 131 -0.91 0.71 -8.86
C LEU A 131 -1.16 1.06 -7.39
N LEU A 132 -0.91 0.10 -6.49
CA LEU A 132 -1.05 0.25 -5.06
C LEU A 132 0.21 -0.23 -4.35
N LEU A 133 0.64 0.59 -3.40
CA LEU A 133 1.72 0.29 -2.48
C LEU A 133 1.20 0.49 -1.06
N VAL A 134 1.39 -0.53 -0.22
CA VAL A 134 1.01 -0.51 1.18
C VAL A 134 2.27 -0.67 2.01
N GLN A 135 2.46 0.22 2.99
CA GLN A 135 3.47 0.03 4.02
C GLN A 135 2.78 -0.14 5.36
N TYR A 136 3.09 -1.24 6.02
CA TYR A 136 2.71 -1.51 7.39
C TYR A 136 3.92 -1.31 8.29
N GLN A 137 3.79 -0.46 9.29
CA GLN A 137 4.81 -0.25 10.31
C GLN A 137 4.40 -0.90 11.62
N LYS A 138 5.30 -1.71 12.18
CA LYS A 138 5.16 -2.29 13.52
C LYS A 138 6.20 -1.71 14.48
N PRO A 139 5.88 -1.57 15.78
CA PRO A 139 6.86 -1.16 16.78
C PRO A 139 8.03 -2.15 16.86
N ASN A 140 9.25 -1.64 16.98
CA ASN A 140 10.42 -2.49 17.24
C ASN A 140 10.43 -2.96 18.70
N VAL A 141 10.12 -4.23 18.93
CA VAL A 141 10.00 -4.85 20.26
C VAL A 141 11.32 -4.84 21.05
N LEU A 142 12.47 -4.74 20.36
CA LEU A 142 13.80 -4.66 20.99
C LEU A 142 14.18 -3.24 21.45
N SER A 143 13.36 -2.23 21.13
CA SER A 143 13.59 -0.83 21.49
C SER A 143 12.73 -0.34 22.66
N LYS A 144 12.09 -1.25 23.42
CA LYS A 144 11.41 -0.88 24.68
C LYS A 144 12.43 -0.16 25.57
N PRO A 145 12.21 1.12 25.92
CA PRO A 145 13.01 1.75 26.95
C PRO A 145 12.80 0.96 28.23
N ASN A 146 13.88 0.54 28.87
CA ASN A 146 13.83 0.14 30.27
C ASN A 146 13.41 1.39 31.06
N TYR A 147 12.13 1.49 31.39
CA TYR A 147 11.65 2.41 32.43
C TYR A 147 11.76 1.70 33.79
#